data_AF-A0A7S4AA89-F1
#
_entry.id   AF-A0A7S4AA89-F1
#
_cell.length_a   1.000
_cell.length_b   1.000
_cell.length_c   1.000
_cell.angle_alpha   90.00
_cell.angle_beta   90.00
_cell.angle_gamma   90.00
#
_symmetry.space_group_name_H-M   'P 1'
#
loop_
_entity.id
_entity.type
_entity.pdbx_description
1 polymer ?
#
loop_
_entity_poly.entity_id
_entity_poly.type
_entity_poly.pdbx_seq_one_letter_code
_entity_poly.pdbx_strand_id
1 'polypeptide(L)'
;MDYMHQHKQQESRTNTIIGETEPVAKSPSPADPSNATSFLASLDPELRKKTLLSADKAFLQSLPATIIAEARALRGQKKSVIIERKSEFPAKLRSVIDELTEAHPDWFLWKMESELKNLFRGAYHRVEEARGLNCDRDTEAQVEIAIRFFPRILSEIYFGRKIICVQLSNRRWRRGRFNFKTASFVPLFAKLGVELGQFREEERGGLNVRNDNMLKIISGNHFEAFGSKEHYRLVDETCVAIMKRLRELELFKKEDIIAYNLIGSLLQGPVFPEQRFRFLVEWNPNCLAAFIDIRLFMRTLLPIKYAAISDDMGVVGFQKVFEIGMEHFPKKFGFLFHKGLNEKSPFRNGTAYQVACQKHGKENVEKIIDDAWNTARARNDRKQIGLDALLYASAESTVHLDLVYFLLRRDPSLLHSAASHDIPLIDNDIKNPQKRKLITRHHGDSAAAGTGAARQRRKQCGEHCCRQSSELEGA
;
A
#
# COMPACT_ATOMS: atom_id res chain seq x y z
N MET A 1 0.74 -34.99 -13.07
CA MET A 1 0.98 -35.07 -11.62
C MET A 1 2.46 -34.92 -11.25
N ASP A 2 3.39 -34.82 -12.21
CA ASP A 2 4.83 -34.66 -11.93
C ASP A 2 5.28 -33.26 -11.49
N TYR A 3 4.42 -32.25 -11.60
CA TYR A 3 4.74 -30.87 -11.17
C TYR A 3 4.75 -30.68 -9.64
N MET A 4 4.15 -31.62 -8.88
CA MET A 4 4.16 -31.61 -7.40
C MET A 4 5.41 -32.27 -6.81
N HIS A 5 6.17 -33.04 -7.59
CA HIS A 5 7.38 -33.71 -7.10
C HIS A 5 8.65 -32.86 -7.22
N GLN A 6 8.72 -31.92 -8.17
CA GLN A 6 9.86 -31.00 -8.25
C GLN A 6 9.87 -29.94 -7.13
N HIS A 7 8.71 -29.54 -6.61
CA HIS A 7 8.66 -28.55 -5.52
C HIS A 7 9.09 -29.13 -4.15
N LYS A 8 8.91 -30.44 -3.92
CA LYS A 8 9.41 -31.13 -2.71
C LYS A 8 10.92 -31.38 -2.74
N GLN A 9 11.53 -31.56 -3.92
CA GLN A 9 12.98 -31.73 -4.02
C GLN A 9 13.77 -30.41 -3.90
N GLN A 10 13.13 -29.27 -4.14
CA GLN A 10 13.76 -27.95 -3.97
C GLN A 10 13.75 -27.45 -2.51
N GLU A 11 12.80 -27.92 -1.68
CA GLU A 11 12.78 -27.68 -0.23
C GLU A 11 13.75 -28.60 0.55
N SER A 12 14.18 -29.72 -0.05
CA SER A 12 15.15 -30.63 0.56
C SER A 12 16.61 -30.21 0.36
N ARG A 13 16.91 -29.31 -0.59
CA ARG A 13 18.29 -28.93 -0.94
C ARG A 13 18.77 -27.62 -0.30
N THR A 14 17.94 -26.97 0.52
CA THR A 14 18.31 -25.77 1.27
C THR A 14 18.70 -26.02 2.73
N ASN A 15 18.73 -27.29 3.19
CA ASN A 15 19.05 -27.65 4.58
C ASN A 15 20.36 -28.45 4.76
N THR A 16 21.30 -28.36 3.83
CA THR A 16 22.60 -29.03 4.00
C THR A 16 23.70 -28.17 3.42
N ILE A 17 24.29 -27.32 4.27
CA ILE A 17 25.67 -26.82 4.31
C ILE A 17 25.65 -25.61 5.26
N ILE A 18 26.08 -25.83 6.50
CA ILE A 18 26.97 -24.99 7.34
C ILE A 18 27.16 -25.83 8.61
N GLY A 19 28.26 -26.58 8.63
CA GLY A 19 28.84 -27.16 9.83
C GLY A 19 30.07 -26.34 10.18
N GLU A 20 29.88 -25.19 10.82
CA GLU A 20 30.89 -24.57 11.65
C GLU A 20 30.29 -24.46 13.06
N THR A 21 30.86 -25.23 13.98
CA THR A 21 30.50 -25.24 15.40
C THR A 21 30.89 -23.90 16.02
N GLU A 22 29.96 -22.94 16.02
CA GLU A 22 30.02 -21.83 16.97
C GLU A 22 29.91 -22.38 18.41
N PRO A 23 30.69 -21.85 19.36
CA PRO A 23 30.62 -22.28 20.75
C PRO A 23 29.22 -21.97 21.29
N VAL A 24 28.53 -23.01 21.75
CA VAL A 24 27.27 -22.92 22.48
C VAL A 24 27.47 -21.93 23.62
N ALA A 25 26.94 -20.72 23.46
CA ALA A 25 26.87 -19.74 24.52
C ALA A 25 26.08 -20.38 25.66
N LYS A 26 26.76 -20.59 26.80
CA LYS A 26 26.11 -21.00 28.05
C LYS A 26 24.86 -20.14 28.23
N SER A 27 23.73 -20.80 28.43
CA SER A 27 22.48 -20.16 28.85
C SER A 27 22.81 -19.15 29.95
N PRO A 28 22.38 -17.88 29.82
CA PRO A 28 22.66 -16.87 30.83
C PRO A 28 22.16 -17.42 32.16
N SER A 29 23.06 -17.45 33.15
CA SER A 29 22.73 -17.77 34.53
C SER A 29 21.46 -17.02 34.94
N PRO A 30 20.52 -17.63 35.68
CA PRO A 30 19.33 -16.94 36.16
C PRO A 30 19.77 -15.62 36.79
N ALA A 31 19.29 -14.52 36.20
CA ALA A 31 19.64 -13.18 36.64
C ALA A 31 19.29 -13.07 38.12
N ASP A 32 20.25 -12.63 38.92
CA ASP A 32 20.06 -12.43 40.35
C ASP A 32 18.78 -11.58 40.57
N PRO A 33 17.75 -12.07 41.29
CA PRO A 33 16.51 -11.34 41.53
C PRO A 33 16.73 -9.98 42.20
N SER A 34 17.89 -9.77 42.84
CA SER A 34 18.32 -8.46 43.35
C SER A 34 18.40 -7.39 42.24
N ASN A 35 18.83 -7.78 41.03
CA ASN A 35 18.98 -6.87 39.90
C ASN A 35 17.64 -6.45 39.30
N ALA A 36 16.65 -7.36 39.23
CA ALA A 36 15.32 -7.04 38.69
C ALA A 36 14.58 -6.02 39.57
N THR A 37 14.73 -6.13 40.88
CA THR A 37 14.13 -5.22 41.86
C THR A 37 14.73 -3.82 41.75
N SER A 38 16.06 -3.73 41.74
CA SER A 38 16.78 -2.44 41.62
C SER A 38 16.45 -1.77 40.27
N PHE A 39 16.36 -2.56 39.20
CA PHE A 39 15.90 -2.08 37.90
C PHE A 39 14.49 -1.46 37.97
N LEU A 40 13.48 -2.19 38.47
CA LEU A 40 12.11 -1.67 38.57
C LEU A 40 11.97 -0.46 39.49
N ALA A 41 12.84 -0.33 40.51
CA ALA A 41 12.90 0.85 41.38
C ALA A 41 13.52 2.07 40.69
N SER A 42 14.43 1.85 39.74
CA SER A 42 15.05 2.91 38.94
C SER A 42 14.19 3.42 37.77
N LEU A 43 13.13 2.68 37.41
CA LEU A 43 12.23 3.09 36.34
C LEU A 43 11.40 4.32 36.73
N ASP A 44 11.16 5.18 35.75
CA ASP A 44 10.12 6.22 35.83
C ASP A 44 8.78 5.60 36.29
N PRO A 45 7.99 6.27 37.16
CA PRO A 45 6.75 5.72 37.72
C PRO A 45 5.74 5.21 36.67
N GLU A 46 5.60 5.92 35.54
CA GLU A 46 4.67 5.50 34.48
C GLU A 46 5.22 4.27 33.74
N LEU A 47 6.53 4.20 33.53
CA LEU A 47 7.18 3.03 32.93
C LEU A 47 7.13 1.81 33.86
N ARG A 48 7.32 2.01 35.17
CA ARG A 48 7.15 0.96 36.20
C ARG A 48 5.72 0.42 36.17
N LYS A 49 4.71 1.30 36.24
CA LYS A 49 3.29 0.94 36.17
C LYS A 49 2.96 0.15 34.90
N LYS A 50 3.41 0.63 33.73
CA LYS A 50 3.25 -0.06 32.44
C LYS A 50 3.89 -1.45 32.45
N THR A 51 5.06 -1.58 33.06
CA THR A 51 5.79 -2.85 33.17
C THR A 51 5.02 -3.84 34.06
N LEU A 52 4.59 -3.42 35.26
CA LEU A 52 3.83 -4.28 36.19
C LEU A 52 2.46 -4.70 35.63
N LEU A 53 1.79 -3.82 34.87
CA LEU A 53 0.53 -4.14 34.20
C LEU A 53 0.67 -5.14 33.06
N SER A 54 1.86 -5.27 32.46
CA SER A 54 2.09 -6.11 31.27
C SER A 54 2.98 -7.33 31.50
N ALA A 55 3.63 -7.44 32.66
CA ALA A 55 4.44 -8.57 33.06
C ALA A 55 3.67 -9.90 33.06
N ASP A 56 4.30 -11.00 32.68
CA ASP A 56 3.70 -12.32 32.87
C ASP A 56 3.72 -12.74 34.35
N LYS A 57 2.96 -13.80 34.67
CA LYS A 57 2.80 -14.28 36.04
C LYS A 57 4.12 -14.83 36.61
N ALA A 58 4.95 -15.48 35.80
CA ALA A 58 6.20 -16.07 36.26
C ALA A 58 7.21 -14.98 36.61
N PHE A 59 7.31 -13.92 35.79
CA PHE A 59 8.09 -12.73 36.12
C PHE A 59 7.60 -12.07 37.41
N LEU A 60 6.28 -11.84 37.56
CA LEU A 60 5.78 -11.25 38.80
C LEU A 60 6.09 -12.12 40.02
N GLN A 61 6.01 -13.45 39.90
CA GLN A 61 6.31 -14.38 41.00
C GLN A 61 7.78 -14.40 41.41
N SER A 62 8.71 -13.95 40.56
CA SER A 62 10.13 -13.84 40.91
C SER A 62 10.51 -12.52 41.59
N LEU A 63 9.57 -11.57 41.68
CA LEU A 63 9.80 -10.27 42.31
C LEU A 63 9.56 -10.32 43.83
N PRO A 64 10.11 -9.35 44.59
CA PRO A 64 9.79 -9.21 46.01
C PRO A 64 8.30 -9.03 46.27
N ALA A 65 7.84 -9.51 47.44
CA ALA A 65 6.43 -9.47 47.84
C ALA A 65 5.79 -8.08 47.76
N THR A 66 6.58 -7.02 48.02
CA THR A 66 6.13 -5.62 47.93
C THR A 66 5.76 -5.23 46.50
N ILE A 67 6.59 -5.57 45.51
CA ILE A 67 6.33 -5.29 44.09
C ILE A 67 5.18 -6.18 43.57
N ILE A 68 5.06 -7.42 44.05
CA ILE A 68 3.91 -8.28 43.75
C ILE A 68 2.60 -7.63 44.22
N ALA A 69 2.57 -7.12 45.46
CA ALA A 69 1.40 -6.46 46.03
C ALA A 69 1.01 -5.22 45.22
N GLU A 70 2.00 -4.39 44.84
CA GLU A 70 1.80 -3.23 43.97
C GLU A 70 1.22 -3.64 42.60
N ALA A 71 1.80 -4.65 41.94
CA ALA A 71 1.31 -5.15 40.66
C ALA A 71 -0.14 -5.67 40.76
N ARG A 72 -0.48 -6.37 41.84
CA ARG A 72 -1.85 -6.84 42.11
C ARG A 72 -2.81 -5.68 42.30
N ALA A 73 -2.43 -4.66 43.06
CA ALA A 73 -3.24 -3.47 43.28
C ALA A 73 -3.52 -2.72 41.96
N LEU A 74 -2.49 -2.49 41.15
CA LEU A 74 -2.62 -1.84 39.83
C LEU A 74 -3.51 -2.64 38.87
N ARG A 75 -3.38 -3.97 38.86
CA ARG A 75 -4.23 -4.84 38.03
C ARG A 75 -5.67 -4.86 38.51
N GLY A 76 -5.88 -4.90 39.83
CA GLY A 76 -7.20 -4.80 40.45
C GLY A 76 -7.89 -3.49 40.09
N GLN A 77 -7.18 -2.36 40.21
CA GLN A 77 -7.68 -1.05 39.81
C GLN A 77 -8.08 -1.03 38.32
N LYS A 78 -7.20 -1.50 37.43
CA LYS A 78 -7.49 -1.55 35.99
C LYS A 78 -8.70 -2.43 35.68
N LYS A 79 -8.82 -3.60 36.34
CA LYS A 79 -9.99 -4.48 36.24
C LYS A 79 -11.27 -3.76 36.65
N SER A 80 -11.28 -3.10 37.81
CA SER A 80 -12.47 -2.39 38.31
C SER A 80 -12.94 -1.31 37.34
N VAL A 81 -12.01 -0.52 36.78
CA VAL A 81 -12.36 0.51 35.78
C VAL A 81 -12.94 -0.10 34.50
N ILE A 82 -12.43 -1.25 34.04
CA ILE A 82 -12.98 -1.95 32.86
C ILE A 82 -14.42 -2.41 33.14
N ILE A 83 -14.68 -2.96 34.33
CA ILE A 83 -16.01 -3.42 34.74
C ILE A 83 -16.98 -2.24 34.83
N GLU A 84 -16.57 -1.15 35.47
CA GLU A 84 -17.36 0.08 35.59
C GLU A 84 -17.73 0.67 34.22
N ARG A 85 -16.78 0.65 33.27
CA ARG A 85 -16.95 1.18 31.91
C ARG A 85 -17.41 0.15 30.88
N LYS A 86 -17.97 -0.99 31.31
CA LYS A 86 -18.37 -2.10 30.41
C LYS A 86 -19.25 -1.66 29.24
N SER A 87 -20.23 -0.78 29.48
CA SER A 87 -21.15 -0.29 28.45
C SER A 87 -20.45 0.49 27.33
N GLU A 88 -19.26 1.02 27.60
CA GLU A 88 -18.43 1.74 26.65
C GLU A 88 -17.50 0.82 25.84
N PHE A 89 -17.50 -0.49 26.06
CA PHE A 89 -16.76 -1.43 25.21
C PHE A 89 -17.56 -1.85 23.98
N PRO A 90 -16.89 -2.33 22.91
CA PRO A 90 -17.55 -2.97 21.77
C PRO A 90 -18.51 -4.06 22.23
N ALA A 91 -19.67 -4.17 21.58
CA ALA A 91 -20.81 -4.92 22.12
C ALA A 91 -20.46 -6.38 22.49
N LYS A 92 -19.58 -7.02 21.72
CA LYS A 92 -19.11 -8.39 21.97
C LYS A 92 -18.25 -8.57 23.21
N LEU A 93 -17.49 -7.54 23.58
CA LEU A 93 -16.63 -7.63 24.75
C LEU A 93 -17.43 -7.45 26.04
N ARG A 94 -18.67 -6.93 25.97
CA ARG A 94 -19.50 -6.74 27.15
C ARG A 94 -19.87 -8.06 27.81
N SER A 95 -20.33 -9.04 27.02
CA SER A 95 -20.63 -10.39 27.53
C SER A 95 -19.38 -11.11 28.04
N VAL A 96 -18.23 -10.89 27.38
CA VAL A 96 -16.94 -11.44 27.82
C VAL A 96 -16.53 -10.82 29.17
N ILE A 97 -16.75 -9.52 29.38
CA ILE A 97 -16.45 -8.87 30.68
C ILE A 97 -17.27 -9.50 31.80
N ASP A 98 -18.56 -9.78 31.57
CA ASP A 98 -19.43 -10.42 32.57
C ASP A 98 -18.94 -11.83 32.92
N GLU A 99 -18.71 -12.68 31.90
CA GLU A 99 -18.18 -14.04 32.09
C GLU A 99 -16.84 -14.06 32.85
N LEU A 100 -15.90 -13.18 32.47
CA LEU A 100 -14.58 -13.15 33.10
C LEU A 100 -14.59 -12.55 34.50
N THR A 101 -15.57 -11.70 34.82
CA THR A 101 -15.72 -11.14 36.16
C THR A 101 -16.05 -12.24 37.17
N GLU A 102 -16.88 -13.20 36.76
CA GLU A 102 -17.33 -14.33 37.58
C GLU A 102 -16.33 -15.49 37.58
N ALA A 103 -15.82 -15.89 36.41
CA ALA A 103 -15.08 -17.15 36.28
C ALA A 103 -13.60 -17.08 36.73
N HIS A 104 -12.87 -16.01 36.37
CA HIS A 104 -11.41 -16.00 36.45
C HIS A 104 -10.82 -14.62 36.82
N PRO A 105 -10.94 -14.16 38.07
CA PRO A 105 -10.51 -12.82 38.47
C PRO A 105 -9.01 -12.57 38.24
N ASP A 106 -8.16 -13.58 38.44
CA ASP A 106 -6.70 -13.48 38.29
C ASP A 106 -6.24 -13.39 36.82
N TRP A 107 -7.06 -13.87 35.88
CA TRP A 107 -6.74 -13.92 34.45
C TRP A 107 -7.51 -12.91 33.61
N PHE A 108 -8.38 -12.13 34.25
CA PHE A 108 -9.28 -11.18 33.62
C PHE A 108 -8.59 -10.32 32.55
N LEU A 109 -7.51 -9.62 32.91
CA LEU A 109 -6.84 -8.70 31.98
C LEU A 109 -6.19 -9.41 30.78
N TRP A 110 -5.56 -10.56 31.02
CA TRP A 110 -4.92 -11.35 29.96
C TRP A 110 -5.96 -11.91 29.00
N LYS A 111 -7.05 -12.46 29.53
CA LYS A 111 -8.13 -13.05 28.75
C LYS A 111 -8.92 -11.98 28.00
N MET A 112 -9.16 -10.82 28.59
CA MET A 112 -9.71 -9.64 27.90
C MET A 112 -8.83 -9.18 26.74
N GLU A 113 -7.52 -9.08 26.93
CA GLU A 113 -6.59 -8.73 25.85
C GLU A 113 -6.64 -9.79 24.73
N SER A 114 -6.70 -11.07 25.09
CA SER A 114 -6.86 -12.17 24.13
C SER A 114 -8.16 -12.10 23.34
N GLU A 115 -9.29 -11.79 23.99
CA GLU A 115 -10.57 -11.66 23.29
C GLU A 115 -10.63 -10.40 22.42
N LEU A 116 -9.98 -9.31 22.83
CA LEU A 116 -9.82 -8.14 21.96
C LEU A 116 -8.98 -8.48 20.72
N LYS A 117 -7.90 -9.28 20.87
CA LYS A 117 -7.12 -9.81 19.73
C LYS A 117 -8.01 -10.64 18.82
N ASN A 118 -8.83 -11.53 19.37
CA ASN A 118 -9.76 -12.35 18.60
C ASN A 118 -10.79 -11.48 17.86
N LEU A 119 -11.33 -10.44 18.51
CA LEU A 119 -12.27 -9.51 17.91
C LEU A 119 -11.65 -8.80 16.70
N PHE A 120 -10.42 -8.30 16.83
CA PHE A 120 -9.74 -7.58 15.76
C PHE A 120 -9.25 -8.55 14.66
N ARG A 121 -8.97 -9.80 15.00
CA ARG A 121 -8.69 -10.88 14.03
C ARG A 121 -9.96 -11.42 13.36
N GLY A 122 -11.14 -11.16 13.91
CA GLY A 122 -12.41 -11.75 13.48
C GLY A 122 -12.76 -11.53 12.02
N ALA A 123 -12.14 -10.54 11.36
CA ALA A 123 -12.20 -10.36 9.91
C ALA A 123 -11.69 -11.57 9.08
N TYR A 124 -11.01 -12.55 9.70
CA TYR A 124 -10.47 -13.74 9.05
C TYR A 124 -11.47 -14.89 8.81
N HIS A 125 -12.65 -14.90 9.44
CA HIS A 125 -13.57 -16.04 9.35
C HIS A 125 -14.72 -15.77 8.36
N ARG A 126 -14.88 -16.65 7.35
CA ARG A 126 -15.87 -16.51 6.25
C ARG A 126 -17.34 -16.56 6.68
N VAL A 127 -17.64 -17.16 7.82
CA VAL A 127 -18.99 -17.68 8.10
C VAL A 127 -19.85 -16.70 8.89
N GLU A 128 -19.29 -15.67 9.51
CA GLU A 128 -20.04 -14.77 10.38
C GLU A 128 -19.48 -13.35 10.33
N GLU A 129 -20.21 -12.41 9.71
CA GLU A 129 -20.09 -10.96 10.02
C GLU A 129 -20.12 -10.70 11.54
N ALA A 130 -20.66 -11.67 12.29
CA ALA A 130 -20.69 -11.73 13.73
C ALA A 130 -19.36 -12.05 14.42
N ARG A 131 -18.16 -12.12 13.78
CA ARG A 131 -16.88 -12.33 14.51
C ARG A 131 -15.94 -11.13 14.63
N GLY A 132 -15.89 -10.24 13.64
CA GLY A 132 -15.06 -9.02 13.68
C GLY A 132 -15.69 -7.79 14.36
N LEU A 133 -14.93 -6.68 14.35
CA LEU A 133 -15.47 -5.32 14.52
C LEU A 133 -16.44 -5.00 13.39
N ASN A 134 -17.50 -4.26 13.71
CA ASN A 134 -18.54 -3.91 12.77
C ASN A 134 -19.05 -2.49 13.07
N CYS A 135 -18.90 -1.54 12.15
CA CYS A 135 -19.36 -0.16 12.34
C CYS A 135 -20.87 0.03 12.46
N ASP A 136 -21.68 -0.98 12.09
CA ASP A 136 -23.12 -0.96 12.35
C ASP A 136 -23.44 -1.23 13.83
N ARG A 137 -22.50 -1.84 14.57
CA ARG A 137 -22.68 -2.29 15.95
C ARG A 137 -21.78 -1.55 16.94
N ASP A 138 -20.52 -1.39 16.57
CA ASP A 138 -19.46 -0.86 17.41
C ASP A 138 -19.16 0.59 16.98
N THR A 139 -19.09 1.50 17.94
CA THR A 139 -18.73 2.90 17.66
C THR A 139 -17.22 3.11 17.79
N GLU A 140 -16.70 4.16 17.16
CA GLU A 140 -15.27 4.49 17.28
C GLU A 140 -14.84 4.77 18.71
N ALA A 141 -15.67 5.45 19.49
CA ALA A 141 -15.40 5.71 20.90
C ALA A 141 -15.23 4.40 21.69
N GLN A 142 -16.08 3.41 21.42
CA GLN A 142 -15.97 2.10 22.08
C GLN A 142 -14.67 1.38 21.73
N VAL A 143 -14.34 1.38 20.44
CA VAL A 143 -13.11 0.76 19.94
C VAL A 143 -11.87 1.49 20.47
N GLU A 144 -11.90 2.82 20.54
CA GLU A 144 -10.85 3.65 21.12
C GLU A 144 -10.62 3.31 22.59
N ILE A 145 -11.69 3.23 23.40
CA ILE A 145 -11.60 2.87 24.81
C ILE A 145 -10.92 1.52 24.98
N ALA A 146 -11.35 0.51 24.23
CA ALA A 146 -10.76 -0.82 24.29
C ALA A 146 -9.25 -0.81 23.94
N ILE A 147 -8.85 -0.03 22.93
CA ILE A 147 -7.44 0.14 22.55
C ILE A 147 -6.65 0.86 23.63
N ARG A 148 -7.18 1.92 24.25
CA ARG A 148 -6.49 2.65 25.31
C ARG A 148 -6.24 1.78 26.55
N PHE A 149 -7.13 0.83 26.84
CA PHE A 149 -6.86 -0.18 27.87
C PHE A 149 -5.77 -1.18 27.46
N PHE A 150 -5.67 -1.52 26.17
CA PHE A 150 -4.74 -2.54 25.66
C PHE A 150 -3.94 -2.05 24.44
N PRO A 151 -3.10 -1.00 24.58
CA PRO A 151 -2.50 -0.31 23.44
C PRO A 151 -1.57 -1.20 22.61
N ARG A 152 -0.93 -2.18 23.25
CA ARG A 152 -0.02 -3.15 22.62
C ARG A 152 -0.67 -3.95 21.50
N ILE A 153 -2.00 -4.04 21.48
CA ILE A 153 -2.72 -4.77 20.45
C ILE A 153 -2.48 -4.19 19.04
N LEU A 154 -2.25 -2.88 18.94
CA LEU A 154 -2.02 -2.22 17.65
C LEU A 154 -0.73 -2.69 16.97
N SER A 155 0.33 -2.88 17.75
CA SER A 155 1.65 -3.28 17.25
C SER A 155 1.81 -4.79 17.08
N GLU A 156 0.81 -5.57 17.49
CA GLU A 156 0.84 -7.01 17.39
C GLU A 156 0.90 -7.50 15.94
N ILE A 157 1.71 -8.54 15.73
CA ILE A 157 1.90 -9.16 14.44
C ILE A 157 1.11 -10.47 14.40
N TYR A 158 0.28 -10.61 13.37
CA TYR A 158 -0.54 -11.79 13.12
C TYR A 158 -0.30 -12.28 11.69
N PHE A 159 0.16 -13.53 11.54
CA PHE A 159 0.61 -14.09 10.26
C PHE A 159 1.58 -13.17 9.49
N GLY A 160 2.49 -12.52 10.23
CA GLY A 160 3.46 -11.58 9.67
C GLY A 160 2.92 -10.20 9.32
N ARG A 161 1.66 -9.88 9.66
CA ARG A 161 1.02 -8.58 9.38
C ARG A 161 0.61 -7.85 10.65
N LYS A 162 0.58 -6.53 10.62
CA LYS A 162 0.02 -5.74 11.73
C LYS A 162 -1.50 -5.81 11.77
N ILE A 163 -2.09 -5.60 12.94
CA ILE A 163 -3.54 -5.74 13.13
C ILE A 163 -4.37 -4.78 12.27
N ILE A 164 -3.83 -3.60 11.95
CA ILE A 164 -4.45 -2.66 11.02
C ILE A 164 -4.60 -3.29 9.62
N CYS A 165 -3.59 -4.03 9.15
CA CYS A 165 -3.59 -4.78 7.87
C CYS A 165 -4.54 -5.97 7.83
N VAL A 166 -4.77 -6.57 9.00
CA VAL A 166 -5.73 -7.66 9.18
C VAL A 166 -7.16 -7.19 8.95
N GLN A 167 -7.49 -5.94 9.28
CA GLN A 167 -8.86 -5.42 9.16
C GLN A 167 -9.40 -5.45 7.73
N LEU A 168 -8.52 -5.32 6.73
CA LEU A 168 -8.92 -5.24 5.32
C LEU A 168 -8.70 -6.53 4.54
N SER A 169 -7.82 -7.43 5.01
CA SER A 169 -7.31 -8.50 4.17
C SER A 169 -7.16 -9.86 4.87
N ASN A 170 -7.84 -10.85 4.29
CA ASN A 170 -7.69 -12.24 4.67
C ASN A 170 -6.64 -12.94 3.77
N ARG A 171 -5.37 -13.02 4.21
CA ARG A 171 -4.26 -13.60 3.42
C ARG A 171 -4.48 -15.02 2.92
N ARG A 172 -5.29 -15.84 3.61
CA ARG A 172 -5.55 -17.22 3.16
C ARG A 172 -6.25 -17.25 1.80
N TRP A 173 -6.78 -16.12 1.35
CA TRP A 173 -7.47 -16.02 0.09
C TRP A 173 -6.86 -14.87 -0.71
N ARG A 174 -6.19 -15.18 -1.83
CA ARG A 174 -6.07 -14.26 -2.99
C ARG A 174 -7.46 -13.91 -3.60
N ARG A 175 -8.50 -14.04 -2.77
CA ARG A 175 -9.91 -14.34 -3.04
C ARG A 175 -10.76 -14.01 -1.79
N GLY A 176 -10.43 -12.90 -1.11
CA GLY A 176 -11.13 -12.47 0.11
C GLY A 176 -12.06 -11.30 -0.20
N ARG A 177 -13.27 -11.30 0.35
CA ARG A 177 -14.16 -10.13 0.32
C ARG A 177 -13.56 -9.01 1.17
N PHE A 178 -13.68 -7.77 0.69
CA PHE A 178 -13.35 -6.59 1.47
C PHE A 178 -14.36 -6.42 2.59
N ASN A 179 -13.89 -6.32 3.84
CA ASN A 179 -14.76 -6.04 4.98
C ASN A 179 -14.83 -4.53 5.22
N PHE A 180 -15.69 -3.84 4.48
CA PHE A 180 -15.87 -2.39 4.60
C PHE A 180 -16.34 -1.98 6.01
N LYS A 181 -17.10 -2.84 6.70
CA LYS A 181 -17.59 -2.57 8.07
C LYS A 181 -16.46 -2.47 9.10
N THR A 182 -15.39 -3.24 8.89
CA THR A 182 -14.18 -3.16 9.72
C THR A 182 -13.20 -2.10 9.20
N ALA A 183 -13.18 -1.87 7.88
CA ALA A 183 -12.30 -0.90 7.23
C ALA A 183 -12.47 0.53 7.75
N SER A 184 -13.68 0.91 8.12
CA SER A 184 -14.01 2.25 8.65
C SER A 184 -13.21 2.64 9.90
N PHE A 185 -12.72 1.67 10.68
CA PHE A 185 -11.89 1.91 11.87
C PHE A 185 -10.40 2.14 11.56
N VAL A 186 -9.95 1.99 10.31
CA VAL A 186 -8.52 2.16 9.96
C VAL A 186 -7.98 3.55 10.32
N PRO A 187 -8.68 4.68 10.05
CA PRO A 187 -8.22 6.00 10.49
C PRO A 187 -8.03 6.10 12.01
N LEU A 188 -8.97 5.52 12.79
CA LEU A 188 -8.87 5.48 14.25
C LEU A 188 -7.63 4.70 14.71
N PHE A 189 -7.38 3.54 14.11
CA PHE A 189 -6.22 2.71 14.47
C PHE A 189 -4.90 3.41 14.18
N ALA A 190 -4.81 4.08 13.02
CA ALA A 190 -3.61 4.82 12.65
C ALA A 190 -3.38 6.01 13.59
N LYS A 191 -4.43 6.78 13.89
CA LYS A 191 -4.39 7.89 14.85
C LYS A 191 -3.89 7.42 16.22
N LEU A 192 -4.54 6.42 16.80
CA LEU A 192 -4.17 5.88 18.11
C LEU A 192 -2.79 5.23 18.09
N GLY A 193 -2.39 4.63 16.97
CA GLY A 193 -1.06 4.06 16.80
C GLY A 193 0.05 5.10 16.93
N VAL A 194 -0.15 6.30 16.36
CA VAL A 194 0.76 7.44 16.52
C VAL A 194 0.70 7.99 17.94
N GLU A 195 -0.50 8.30 18.41
CA GLU A 195 -0.71 8.92 19.73
C GLU A 195 -0.13 8.08 20.88
N LEU A 196 -0.32 6.77 20.84
CA LEU A 196 0.10 5.84 21.89
C LEU A 196 1.54 5.33 21.69
N GLY A 197 2.27 5.85 20.70
CA GLY A 197 3.65 5.46 20.40
C GLY A 197 3.82 3.95 20.14
N GLN A 198 2.83 3.33 19.48
CA GLN A 198 2.84 1.88 19.21
C GLN A 198 3.67 1.50 17.97
N PHE A 199 4.05 2.50 17.18
CA PHE A 199 4.77 2.34 15.93
C PHE A 199 5.91 3.33 15.85
N ARG A 200 6.86 3.07 14.96
CA ARG A 200 7.86 4.07 14.62
C ARG A 200 7.23 5.20 13.81
N GLU A 201 7.86 6.37 13.81
CA GLU A 201 7.35 7.55 13.11
C GLU A 201 7.14 7.28 11.61
N GLU A 202 8.07 6.57 10.96
CA GLU A 202 8.01 6.22 9.55
C GLU A 202 6.88 5.24 9.20
N GLU A 203 6.40 4.47 10.18
CA GLU A 203 5.29 3.52 10.01
C GLU A 203 3.93 4.22 10.08
N ARG A 204 3.86 5.46 10.58
CA ARG A 204 2.67 6.34 10.63
C ARG A 204 1.43 5.62 11.15
N GLY A 205 1.51 5.12 12.38
CA GLY A 205 0.40 4.39 13.01
C GLY A 205 0.14 3.02 12.38
N GLY A 206 1.15 2.42 11.74
CA GLY A 206 1.05 1.13 11.08
C GLY A 206 0.52 1.19 9.65
N LEU A 207 0.33 2.38 9.07
CA LEU A 207 -0.07 2.53 7.67
C LEU A 207 1.05 2.13 6.70
N ASN A 208 2.30 2.32 7.09
CA ASN A 208 3.48 2.11 6.25
C ASN A 208 4.42 1.08 6.87
N VAL A 209 3.97 -0.17 6.97
CA VAL A 209 4.79 -1.25 7.52
C VAL A 209 5.50 -1.98 6.39
N ARG A 210 6.76 -2.35 6.61
CA ARG A 210 7.55 -3.12 5.63
C ARG A 210 6.79 -4.39 5.24
N ASN A 211 6.51 -4.55 3.95
CA ASN A 211 5.71 -5.62 3.32
C ASN A 211 4.19 -5.48 3.38
N ASP A 212 3.64 -4.62 4.23
CA ASP A 212 2.20 -4.41 4.39
C ASP A 212 1.88 -2.92 4.46
N ASN A 213 1.85 -2.30 3.27
CA ASN A 213 1.47 -0.89 3.13
C ASN A 213 -0.05 -0.79 3.05
N MET A 214 -0.66 -0.25 4.10
CA MET A 214 -2.10 -0.07 4.22
C MET A 214 -2.66 0.87 3.14
N LEU A 215 -1.92 1.92 2.78
CA LEU A 215 -2.32 2.84 1.72
C LEU A 215 -2.44 2.10 0.38
N LYS A 216 -1.50 1.20 0.06
CA LYS A 216 -1.60 0.32 -1.11
C LYS A 216 -2.80 -0.61 -1.05
N ILE A 217 -3.21 -1.09 0.13
CA ILE A 217 -4.36 -1.98 0.28
C ILE A 217 -5.67 -1.21 0.06
N ILE A 218 -5.82 -0.02 0.66
CA ILE A 218 -7.02 0.83 0.53
C ILE A 218 -7.14 1.40 -0.88
N SER A 219 -6.02 1.80 -1.49
CA SER A 219 -5.98 2.23 -2.88
C SER A 219 -5.98 1.06 -3.86
N GLY A 220 -5.73 -0.18 -3.43
CA GLY A 220 -5.62 -1.32 -4.33
C GLY A 220 -6.97 -1.85 -4.77
N ASN A 221 -7.02 -2.47 -5.94
CA ASN A 221 -8.22 -3.17 -6.42
C ASN A 221 -8.12 -4.69 -6.21
N HIS A 222 -7.59 -5.10 -5.05
CA HIS A 222 -7.27 -6.50 -4.74
C HIS A 222 -8.48 -7.34 -4.30
N PHE A 223 -9.70 -6.88 -4.60
CA PHE A 223 -10.93 -7.52 -4.15
C PHE A 223 -11.48 -8.44 -5.25
N GLU A 224 -12.12 -9.53 -4.83
CA GLU A 224 -12.58 -10.58 -5.73
C GLU A 224 -13.46 -10.07 -6.88
N ALA A 225 -13.21 -10.60 -8.09
CA ALA A 225 -14.06 -10.50 -9.27
C ALA A 225 -15.54 -10.89 -9.04
N PHE A 226 -15.84 -11.60 -7.94
CA PHE A 226 -17.17 -12.14 -7.62
C PHE A 226 -18.09 -11.17 -6.86
N GLY A 227 -17.66 -9.94 -6.60
CA GLY A 227 -18.53 -8.91 -6.04
C GLY A 227 -19.63 -8.49 -7.03
N SER A 228 -20.81 -8.14 -6.51
CA SER A 228 -21.80 -7.40 -7.32
C SER A 228 -21.28 -6.00 -7.65
N LYS A 229 -21.79 -5.37 -8.71
CA LYS A 229 -21.48 -3.96 -9.04
C LYS A 229 -21.67 -3.02 -7.83
N GLU A 230 -22.71 -3.29 -7.05
CA GLU A 230 -23.01 -2.54 -5.83
C GLU A 230 -21.95 -2.73 -4.74
N HIS A 231 -21.43 -3.96 -4.57
CA HIS A 231 -20.33 -4.20 -3.63
C HIS A 231 -19.10 -3.36 -3.99
N TYR A 232 -18.70 -3.31 -5.26
CA TYR A 232 -17.56 -2.50 -5.69
C TYR A 232 -17.78 -1.01 -5.48
N ARG A 233 -19.00 -0.51 -5.72
CA ARG A 233 -19.36 0.88 -5.45
C ARG A 233 -19.16 1.23 -3.97
N LEU A 234 -19.69 0.41 -3.07
CA LEU A 234 -19.55 0.60 -1.62
C LEU A 234 -18.08 0.52 -1.17
N VAL A 235 -17.30 -0.40 -1.74
CA VAL A 235 -15.86 -0.49 -1.47
C VAL A 235 -15.14 0.79 -1.90
N ASP A 236 -15.45 1.30 -3.10
CA ASP A 236 -14.84 2.51 -3.65
C ASP A 236 -15.17 3.74 -2.77
N GLU A 237 -16.45 3.93 -2.44
CA GLU A 237 -16.95 5.00 -1.55
C GLU A 237 -16.29 4.92 -0.16
N THR A 238 -16.28 3.73 0.45
CA THR A 238 -15.68 3.52 1.77
C THR A 238 -14.19 3.83 1.77
N CYS A 239 -13.45 3.38 0.76
CA CYS A 239 -12.02 3.62 0.68
C CYS A 239 -11.68 5.10 0.45
N VAL A 240 -12.48 5.82 -0.35
CA VAL A 240 -12.34 7.28 -0.50
C VAL A 240 -12.58 7.99 0.84
N ALA A 241 -13.62 7.62 1.59
CA ALA A 241 -13.89 8.19 2.90
C ALA A 241 -12.72 7.97 3.88
N ILE A 242 -12.16 6.76 3.92
CA ILE A 242 -10.97 6.44 4.72
C ILE A 242 -9.79 7.31 4.30
N MET A 243 -9.49 7.43 3.01
CA MET A 243 -8.36 8.22 2.52
C MET A 243 -8.52 9.72 2.81
N LYS A 244 -9.74 10.27 2.69
CA LYS A 244 -10.05 11.66 3.08
C LYS A 244 -9.76 11.89 4.56
N ARG A 245 -10.22 10.99 5.42
CA ARG A 245 -9.98 11.11 6.85
C ARG A 245 -8.50 10.93 7.23
N LEU A 246 -7.78 10.02 6.57
CA LEU A 246 -6.33 9.89 6.76
C LEU A 246 -5.56 11.13 6.30
N ARG A 247 -6.07 11.85 5.28
CA ARG A 247 -5.54 13.15 4.85
C ARG A 247 -5.77 14.23 5.90
N GLU A 248 -6.98 14.33 6.45
CA GLU A 248 -7.32 15.28 7.52
C GLU A 248 -6.48 15.08 8.78
N LEU A 249 -6.12 13.82 9.07
CA LEU A 249 -5.20 13.46 10.16
C LEU A 249 -3.72 13.62 9.81
N GLU A 250 -3.38 14.12 8.62
CA GLU A 250 -2.01 14.28 8.10
C GLU A 250 -1.19 12.97 8.01
N LEU A 251 -1.85 11.82 8.06
CA LEU A 251 -1.23 10.49 7.99
C LEU A 251 -1.05 10.02 6.54
N PHE A 252 -1.89 10.49 5.62
CA PHE A 252 -1.77 10.27 4.18
C PHE A 252 -1.32 11.58 3.49
N LYS A 253 -0.21 11.52 2.76
CA LYS A 253 0.43 12.67 2.11
C LYS A 253 0.39 12.54 0.59
N LYS A 254 0.45 13.66 -0.13
CA LYS A 254 0.40 13.66 -1.60
C LYS A 254 1.57 12.88 -2.23
N GLU A 255 2.72 12.87 -1.57
CA GLU A 255 3.93 12.17 -1.99
C GLU A 255 3.76 10.65 -1.98
N ASP A 256 2.92 10.13 -1.06
CA ASP A 256 2.66 8.71 -0.92
C ASP A 256 2.03 8.10 -2.17
N ILE A 257 1.25 8.90 -2.91
CA ILE A 257 0.55 8.47 -4.13
C ILE A 257 1.55 7.93 -5.16
N ILE A 258 2.66 8.65 -5.34
CA ILE A 258 3.74 8.26 -6.26
C ILE A 258 4.70 7.30 -5.57
N ALA A 259 5.14 7.60 -4.34
CA ALA A 259 6.13 6.81 -3.61
C ALA A 259 5.70 5.34 -3.42
N TYR A 260 4.39 5.12 -3.26
CA TYR A 260 3.82 3.78 -3.14
C TYR A 260 3.07 3.33 -4.39
N ASN A 261 3.21 4.01 -5.54
CA ASN A 261 2.58 3.58 -6.78
C ASN A 261 1.08 3.24 -6.59
N LEU A 262 0.34 4.11 -5.90
CA LEU A 262 -1.05 3.83 -5.50
C LEU A 262 -1.95 3.70 -6.73
N ILE A 263 -1.72 4.50 -7.77
CA ILE A 263 -2.41 4.37 -9.07
C ILE A 263 -2.14 3.01 -9.70
N GLY A 264 -0.90 2.52 -9.67
CA GLY A 264 -0.58 1.20 -10.21
C GLY A 264 -1.30 0.08 -9.47
N SER A 265 -1.37 0.13 -8.14
CA SER A 265 -2.14 -0.83 -7.33
C SER A 265 -3.64 -0.75 -7.59
N LEU A 266 -4.17 0.46 -7.82
CA LEU A 266 -5.58 0.71 -8.10
C LEU A 266 -6.03 0.15 -9.45
N LEU A 267 -5.19 0.27 -10.49
CA LEU A 267 -5.53 -0.18 -11.84
C LEU A 267 -5.43 -1.72 -12.02
N GLN A 268 -4.83 -2.46 -11.09
CA GLN A 268 -4.57 -3.90 -11.19
C GLN A 268 -5.78 -4.83 -10.97
N GLY A 269 -7.02 -4.32 -10.96
CA GLY A 269 -8.19 -5.16 -10.68
C GLY A 269 -9.28 -5.12 -11.75
N PRO A 270 -10.29 -6.00 -11.60
CA PRO A 270 -11.28 -6.32 -12.62
C PRO A 270 -12.32 -5.22 -12.88
N VAL A 271 -12.47 -4.25 -11.97
CA VAL A 271 -13.48 -3.20 -12.06
C VAL A 271 -12.82 -1.85 -11.84
N PHE A 272 -12.99 -0.90 -12.76
CA PHE A 272 -12.37 0.41 -12.63
C PHE A 272 -12.93 1.19 -11.41
N PRO A 273 -12.09 1.49 -10.40
CA PRO A 273 -12.52 2.17 -9.18
C PRO A 273 -12.48 3.70 -9.37
N GLU A 274 -13.49 4.23 -10.07
CA GLU A 274 -13.51 5.62 -10.55
C GLU A 274 -13.36 6.66 -9.43
N GLN A 275 -14.02 6.49 -8.28
CA GLN A 275 -14.00 7.49 -7.21
C GLN A 275 -12.62 7.55 -6.54
N ARG A 276 -12.01 6.39 -6.25
CA ARG A 276 -10.64 6.34 -5.73
C ARG A 276 -9.63 6.90 -6.73
N PHE A 277 -9.80 6.58 -8.02
CA PHE A 277 -8.89 7.07 -9.06
C PHE A 277 -8.95 8.59 -9.14
N ARG A 278 -10.15 9.17 -9.24
CA ARG A 278 -10.35 10.63 -9.25
C ARG A 278 -9.77 11.29 -8.01
N PHE A 279 -10.08 10.78 -6.82
CA PHE A 279 -9.56 11.32 -5.57
C PHE A 279 -8.02 11.40 -5.54
N LEU A 280 -7.32 10.34 -5.97
CA LEU A 280 -5.86 10.31 -5.99
C LEU A 280 -5.27 11.27 -7.04
N VAL A 281 -5.89 11.34 -8.23
CA VAL A 281 -5.42 12.22 -9.31
C VAL A 281 -5.68 13.69 -8.97
N GLU A 282 -6.86 14.04 -8.48
CA GLU A 282 -7.20 15.40 -8.07
C GLU A 282 -6.25 15.90 -6.98
N TRP A 283 -5.84 15.02 -6.07
CA TRP A 283 -4.88 15.37 -5.03
C TRP A 283 -3.44 15.50 -5.57
N ASN A 284 -3.02 14.61 -6.47
CA ASN A 284 -1.69 14.71 -7.09
C ASN A 284 -1.73 14.33 -8.58
N PRO A 285 -2.01 15.28 -9.49
CA PRO A 285 -2.15 14.97 -10.91
C PRO A 285 -0.88 14.38 -11.52
N ASN A 286 0.30 14.71 -10.98
CA ASN A 286 1.58 14.20 -11.48
C ASN A 286 1.69 12.67 -11.38
N CYS A 287 0.83 11.99 -10.61
CA CYS A 287 0.76 10.54 -10.61
C CYS A 287 0.36 9.96 -11.99
N LEU A 288 -0.30 10.73 -12.86
CA LEU A 288 -0.60 10.32 -14.25
C LEU A 288 0.62 10.34 -15.16
N ALA A 289 1.63 11.15 -14.82
CA ALA A 289 2.91 11.20 -15.52
C ALA A 289 3.93 10.20 -14.94
N ALA A 290 3.66 9.65 -13.76
CA ALA A 290 4.53 8.71 -13.09
C ALA A 290 4.38 7.32 -13.72
N PHE A 291 5.50 6.63 -13.89
CA PHE A 291 5.47 5.24 -14.30
C PHE A 291 4.96 4.38 -13.16
N ILE A 292 3.94 3.58 -13.45
CA ILE A 292 3.43 2.58 -12.53
C ILE A 292 4.27 1.31 -12.66
N ASP A 293 4.71 0.80 -11.51
CA ASP A 293 5.37 -0.51 -11.39
C ASP A 293 4.31 -1.61 -11.32
N ILE A 294 4.24 -2.43 -12.36
CA ILE A 294 3.36 -3.59 -12.38
C ILE A 294 4.23 -4.84 -12.24
N ARG A 295 4.25 -5.39 -11.03
CA ARG A 295 5.03 -6.59 -10.68
C ARG A 295 4.80 -7.76 -11.63
N LEU A 296 3.58 -7.92 -12.13
CA LEU A 296 3.23 -9.03 -13.04
C LEU A 296 3.95 -8.96 -14.39
N PHE A 297 4.43 -7.78 -14.80
CA PHE A 297 5.03 -7.60 -16.11
C PHE A 297 6.48 -7.10 -16.06
N MET A 298 7.04 -6.85 -14.87
CA MET A 298 8.37 -6.26 -14.67
C MET A 298 8.54 -4.99 -15.54
N ARG A 299 7.51 -4.15 -15.58
CA ARG A 299 7.39 -3.04 -16.52
C ARG A 299 6.90 -1.78 -15.83
N THR A 300 7.51 -0.67 -16.24
CA THR A 300 7.11 0.71 -15.96
C THR A 300 6.23 1.22 -17.10
N LEU A 301 4.95 1.48 -16.84
CA LEU A 301 4.01 2.01 -17.84
C LEU A 301 3.36 3.30 -17.34
N LEU A 302 2.92 4.17 -18.23
CA LEU A 302 2.00 5.24 -17.85
C LEU A 302 0.60 4.65 -17.57
N PRO A 303 -0.18 5.22 -16.62
CA PRO A 303 -1.53 4.77 -16.31
C PRO A 303 -2.43 4.57 -17.54
N ILE A 304 -2.41 5.51 -18.49
CA ILE A 304 -3.22 5.44 -19.71
C ILE A 304 -2.80 4.26 -20.61
N LYS A 305 -1.51 3.98 -20.71
CA LYS A 305 -1.00 2.85 -21.50
C LYS A 305 -1.35 1.51 -20.84
N TYR A 306 -1.34 1.46 -19.51
CA TYR A 306 -1.81 0.28 -18.80
C TYR A 306 -3.30 0.04 -19.05
N ALA A 307 -4.13 1.08 -18.95
CA ALA A 307 -5.57 0.99 -19.19
C ALA A 307 -5.87 0.51 -20.63
N ALA A 308 -5.10 0.95 -21.63
CA ALA A 308 -5.22 0.48 -23.01
C ALA A 308 -4.83 -1.01 -23.19
N ILE A 309 -3.90 -1.54 -22.38
CA ILE A 309 -3.44 -2.94 -22.48
C ILE A 309 -4.33 -3.88 -21.66
N SER A 310 -4.84 -3.43 -20.52
CA SER A 310 -5.55 -4.27 -19.54
C SER A 310 -6.84 -4.85 -20.11
N ASP A 311 -6.99 -6.17 -20.10
CA ASP A 311 -8.25 -6.84 -20.48
C ASP A 311 -9.35 -6.58 -19.46
N ASP A 312 -8.96 -6.59 -18.19
CA ASP A 312 -9.82 -6.40 -17.03
C ASP A 312 -10.54 -5.04 -17.03
N MET A 313 -9.89 -3.97 -17.50
CA MET A 313 -10.48 -2.63 -17.52
C MET A 313 -11.44 -2.39 -18.68
N GLY A 314 -11.23 -3.09 -19.80
CA GLY A 314 -11.93 -2.85 -21.05
C GLY A 314 -11.82 -1.40 -21.57
N VAL A 315 -12.65 -1.09 -22.57
CA VAL A 315 -12.69 0.24 -23.19
C VAL A 315 -13.19 1.32 -22.22
N VAL A 316 -14.08 0.96 -21.29
CA VAL A 316 -14.65 1.90 -20.31
C VAL A 316 -13.57 2.41 -19.33
N GLY A 317 -12.73 1.51 -18.81
CA GLY A 317 -11.63 1.93 -17.94
C GLY A 317 -10.59 2.78 -18.67
N PHE A 318 -10.27 2.43 -19.93
CA PHE A 318 -9.43 3.26 -20.78
C PHE A 318 -10.01 4.67 -20.98
N GLN A 319 -11.29 4.77 -21.35
CA GLN A 319 -12.00 6.04 -21.53
C GLN A 319 -11.90 6.90 -20.27
N LYS A 320 -12.20 6.34 -19.09
CA LYS A 320 -12.17 7.11 -17.83
C LYS A 320 -10.77 7.63 -17.48
N VAL A 321 -9.74 6.81 -17.65
CA VAL A 321 -8.36 7.25 -17.42
C VAL A 321 -7.96 8.34 -18.41
N PHE A 322 -8.40 8.24 -19.67
CA PHE A 322 -8.12 9.24 -20.70
C PHE A 322 -8.84 10.56 -20.41
N GLU A 323 -10.14 10.54 -20.10
CA GLU A 323 -10.94 11.72 -19.75
C GLU A 323 -10.30 12.51 -18.60
N ILE A 324 -9.89 11.81 -17.54
CA ILE A 324 -9.22 12.42 -16.38
C ILE A 324 -7.83 12.94 -16.76
N GLY A 325 -7.11 12.23 -17.63
CA GLY A 325 -5.85 12.71 -18.20
C GLY A 325 -6.02 14.00 -18.99
N MET A 326 -7.09 14.11 -19.79
CA MET A 326 -7.43 15.32 -20.54
C MET A 326 -7.85 16.48 -19.65
N GLU A 327 -8.48 16.20 -18.51
CA GLU A 327 -8.86 17.21 -17.53
C GLU A 327 -7.64 17.89 -16.90
N HIS A 328 -6.62 17.12 -16.49
CA HIS A 328 -5.44 17.66 -15.81
C HIS A 328 -4.27 18.01 -16.74
N PHE A 329 -4.13 17.32 -17.88
CA PHE A 329 -3.01 17.49 -18.81
C PHE A 329 -3.48 17.62 -20.27
N PRO A 330 -4.35 18.59 -20.60
CA PRO A 330 -4.87 18.75 -21.96
C PRO A 330 -3.75 19.04 -22.98
N LYS A 331 -2.73 19.82 -22.59
CA LYS A 331 -1.56 20.11 -23.44
C LYS A 331 -0.73 18.86 -23.79
N LYS A 332 -0.75 17.86 -22.90
CA LYS A 332 -0.08 16.57 -23.12
C LYS A 332 -1.02 15.52 -23.72
N PHE A 333 -2.22 15.93 -24.09
CA PHE A 333 -3.26 15.07 -24.64
C PHE A 333 -3.53 13.84 -23.74
N GLY A 334 -3.59 14.04 -22.43
CA GLY A 334 -3.77 12.95 -21.45
C GLY A 334 -2.70 11.87 -21.49
N PHE A 335 -1.51 12.19 -22.01
CA PHE A 335 -0.39 11.28 -22.27
C PHE A 335 -0.67 10.16 -23.28
N LEU A 336 -1.73 10.27 -24.07
CA LEU A 336 -2.19 9.21 -24.96
C LEU A 336 -1.14 8.86 -26.04
N PHE A 337 -0.35 9.84 -26.46
CA PHE A 337 0.66 9.71 -27.51
C PHE A 337 2.11 9.66 -26.99
N HIS A 338 2.32 9.53 -25.68
CA HIS A 338 3.66 9.39 -25.12
C HIS A 338 4.24 8.00 -25.42
N LYS A 339 5.51 7.99 -25.83
CA LYS A 339 6.30 6.78 -26.03
C LYS A 339 6.57 6.10 -24.68
N GLY A 340 6.58 4.76 -24.68
CA GLY A 340 7.03 4.03 -23.50
C GLY A 340 8.54 4.11 -23.34
N LEU A 341 9.06 3.94 -22.12
CA LEU A 341 10.52 3.95 -21.87
C LEU A 341 11.28 2.76 -22.47
N ASN A 342 10.58 1.67 -22.79
CA ASN A 342 11.21 0.41 -23.19
C ASN A 342 10.95 0.09 -24.66
N GLU A 343 11.82 0.62 -25.53
CA GLU A 343 11.83 0.35 -26.98
C GLU A 343 12.19 -1.10 -27.34
N LYS A 344 12.67 -1.89 -26.37
CA LYS A 344 13.10 -3.28 -26.59
C LYS A 344 11.98 -4.30 -26.52
N SER A 345 10.73 -3.89 -26.25
CA SER A 345 9.60 -4.82 -26.12
C SER A 345 8.75 -4.79 -27.39
N PRO A 346 8.94 -5.74 -28.33
CA PRO A 346 8.24 -5.72 -29.63
C PRO A 346 6.71 -5.73 -29.48
N PHE A 347 6.19 -6.36 -28.44
CA PHE A 347 4.76 -6.41 -28.14
C PHE A 347 4.18 -5.09 -27.60
N ARG A 348 5.00 -4.06 -27.34
CA ARG A 348 4.57 -2.84 -26.61
C ARG A 348 5.28 -1.55 -27.04
N ASN A 349 5.89 -1.51 -28.22
CA ASN A 349 6.57 -0.31 -28.73
C ASN A 349 5.62 0.82 -29.18
N GLY A 350 4.30 0.61 -29.09
CA GLY A 350 3.32 1.63 -29.43
C GLY A 350 3.00 2.62 -28.31
N THR A 351 2.39 3.74 -28.68
CA THR A 351 1.73 4.67 -27.76
C THR A 351 0.48 4.05 -27.14
N ALA A 352 -0.11 4.69 -26.13
CA ALA A 352 -1.40 4.23 -25.61
C ALA A 352 -2.50 4.32 -26.68
N TYR A 353 -2.45 5.32 -27.57
CA TYR A 353 -3.34 5.43 -28.74
C TYR A 353 -3.27 4.18 -29.63
N GLN A 354 -2.08 3.84 -30.11
CA GLN A 354 -1.89 2.73 -31.06
C GLN A 354 -2.37 1.40 -30.46
N VAL A 355 -2.03 1.15 -29.19
CA VAL A 355 -2.47 -0.05 -28.46
C VAL A 355 -3.99 -0.06 -28.28
N ALA A 356 -4.59 1.06 -27.88
CA ALA A 356 -6.03 1.16 -27.72
C ALA A 356 -6.77 0.95 -29.04
N CYS A 357 -6.30 1.53 -30.15
CA CYS A 357 -6.91 1.36 -31.47
C CYS A 357 -6.84 -0.09 -31.94
N GLN A 358 -5.70 -0.76 -31.73
CA GLN A 358 -5.54 -2.18 -32.07
C GLN A 358 -6.52 -3.06 -31.27
N LYS A 359 -6.72 -2.73 -30.00
CA LYS A 359 -7.52 -3.55 -29.07
C LYS A 359 -9.03 -3.28 -29.14
N HIS A 360 -9.41 -2.01 -29.18
CA HIS A 360 -10.80 -1.57 -29.04
C HIS A 360 -11.42 -1.08 -30.36
N GLY A 361 -10.65 -1.09 -31.44
CA GLY A 361 -11.05 -0.55 -32.73
C GLY A 361 -10.78 0.95 -32.82
N LYS A 362 -10.25 1.39 -33.97
CA LYS A 362 -9.86 2.78 -34.21
C LYS A 362 -11.05 3.75 -34.06
N GLU A 363 -12.19 3.43 -34.65
CA GLU A 363 -13.40 4.27 -34.62
C GLU A 363 -13.90 4.53 -33.19
N ASN A 364 -13.92 3.49 -32.35
CA ASN A 364 -14.31 3.62 -30.94
C ASN A 364 -13.36 4.53 -30.16
N VAL A 365 -12.06 4.37 -30.37
CA VAL A 365 -11.03 5.20 -29.71
C VAL A 365 -11.09 6.64 -30.20
N GLU A 366 -11.28 6.88 -31.50
CA GLU A 366 -11.46 8.23 -32.05
C GLU A 366 -12.71 8.90 -31.49
N LYS A 367 -13.83 8.17 -31.34
CA LYS A 367 -15.02 8.70 -30.67
C LYS A 367 -14.75 9.13 -29.23
N ILE A 368 -14.06 8.30 -28.44
CA ILE A 368 -13.66 8.64 -27.06
C ILE A 368 -12.78 9.89 -27.03
N ILE A 369 -11.84 9.99 -27.97
CA ILE A 369 -10.97 11.16 -28.09
C ILE A 369 -11.79 12.42 -28.36
N ASP A 370 -12.73 12.32 -29.29
CA ASP A 370 -13.59 13.42 -29.71
C ASP A 370 -14.47 13.93 -28.57
N ASP A 371 -15.12 13.01 -27.85
CA ASP A 371 -15.99 13.33 -26.71
C ASP A 371 -15.20 14.03 -25.59
N ALA A 372 -14.03 13.49 -25.22
CA ALA A 372 -13.17 14.09 -24.20
C ALA A 372 -12.57 15.43 -24.65
N TRP A 373 -12.17 15.55 -25.92
CA TRP A 373 -11.65 16.78 -26.50
C TRP A 373 -12.69 17.91 -26.51
N ASN A 374 -13.91 17.59 -26.95
CA ASN A 374 -15.01 18.54 -26.97
C ASN A 374 -15.39 18.98 -25.55
N THR A 375 -15.41 18.04 -24.60
CA THR A 375 -15.63 18.33 -23.18
C THR A 375 -14.54 19.26 -22.62
N ALA A 376 -13.26 18.98 -22.94
CA ALA A 376 -12.14 19.80 -22.49
C ALA A 376 -12.16 21.21 -23.10
N ARG A 377 -12.59 21.37 -24.36
CA ARG A 377 -12.78 22.68 -25.01
C ARG A 377 -13.90 23.46 -24.34
N ALA A 378 -15.04 22.83 -24.09
CA ALA A 378 -16.20 23.46 -23.46
C ALA A 378 -15.88 24.01 -22.06
N ARG A 379 -15.03 23.32 -21.29
CA ARG A 379 -14.63 23.75 -19.94
C ARG A 379 -13.62 24.88 -19.93
N ASN A 380 -12.67 24.89 -20.88
CA ASN A 380 -11.50 25.75 -20.79
C ASN A 380 -11.62 27.06 -21.58
N ASP A 381 -12.75 27.31 -22.27
CA ASP A 381 -13.00 28.48 -23.14
C ASP A 381 -11.86 28.81 -24.14
N ARG A 382 -11.00 27.82 -24.41
CA ARG A 382 -9.71 28.02 -25.07
C ARG A 382 -9.67 27.27 -26.38
N LYS A 383 -9.75 28.03 -27.47
CA LYS A 383 -9.23 27.62 -28.79
C LYS A 383 -7.75 27.20 -28.69
N GLN A 384 -7.03 27.67 -27.67
CA GLN A 384 -5.60 27.44 -27.45
C GLN A 384 -5.21 25.98 -27.16
N ILE A 385 -6.10 25.09 -26.71
CA ILE A 385 -5.70 23.71 -26.36
C ILE A 385 -5.07 22.98 -27.56
N GLY A 386 -5.63 23.16 -28.76
CA GLY A 386 -5.09 22.59 -30.00
C GLY A 386 -3.66 23.07 -30.29
N LEU A 387 -3.46 24.39 -30.22
CA LEU A 387 -2.16 25.00 -30.50
C LEU A 387 -1.11 24.62 -29.44
N ASP A 388 -1.48 24.69 -28.16
CA ASP A 388 -0.59 24.30 -27.05
C ASP A 388 -0.16 22.84 -27.14
N ALA A 389 -1.09 21.94 -27.48
CA ALA A 389 -0.80 20.52 -27.66
C ALA A 389 0.10 20.27 -28.88
N LEU A 390 -0.12 21.00 -29.98
CA LEU A 390 0.71 20.91 -31.19
C LEU A 390 2.15 21.37 -30.92
N LEU A 391 2.31 22.51 -30.25
CA LEU A 391 3.62 23.04 -29.87
C LEU A 391 4.33 22.10 -28.90
N TYR A 392 3.62 21.59 -27.88
CA TYR A 392 4.16 20.61 -26.93
C TYR A 392 4.63 19.33 -27.65
N ALA A 393 3.79 18.77 -28.52
CA ALA A 393 4.11 17.55 -29.27
C ALA A 393 5.33 17.73 -30.19
N SER A 394 5.50 18.92 -30.75
CA SER A 394 6.61 19.25 -31.65
C SER A 394 7.93 19.46 -30.89
N ALA A 395 7.87 19.92 -29.64
CA ALA A 395 9.07 20.17 -28.82
C ALA A 395 9.54 18.93 -28.03
N GLU A 396 8.63 18.00 -27.70
CA GLU A 396 8.93 16.90 -26.79
C GLU A 396 9.24 15.59 -27.52
N SER A 397 10.51 15.18 -27.49
CA SER A 397 10.98 13.92 -28.10
C SER A 397 10.29 12.65 -27.58
N THR A 398 9.72 12.71 -26.37
CA THR A 398 8.97 11.61 -25.74
C THR A 398 7.56 11.44 -26.32
N VAL A 399 7.06 12.40 -27.09
CA VAL A 399 5.76 12.34 -27.76
C VAL A 399 5.94 11.72 -29.15
N HIS A 400 5.00 10.86 -29.56
CA HIS A 400 4.99 10.30 -30.90
C HIS A 400 4.42 11.29 -31.92
N LEU A 401 4.96 11.28 -33.14
CA LEU A 401 4.54 12.18 -34.23
C LEU A 401 3.07 12.03 -34.61
N ASP A 402 2.46 10.89 -34.29
CA ASP A 402 1.02 10.64 -34.46
C ASP A 402 0.16 11.75 -33.85
N LEU A 403 0.56 12.36 -32.72
CA LEU A 403 -0.20 13.47 -32.15
C LEU A 403 -0.19 14.71 -33.06
N VAL A 404 0.96 15.03 -33.66
CA VAL A 404 1.08 16.15 -34.62
C VAL A 404 0.18 15.89 -35.82
N TYR A 405 0.28 14.71 -36.43
CA TYR A 405 -0.58 14.34 -37.56
C TYR A 405 -2.06 14.32 -37.19
N PHE A 406 -2.41 13.82 -36.00
CA PHE A 406 -3.77 13.75 -35.49
C PHE A 406 -4.37 15.16 -35.33
N LEU A 407 -3.65 16.06 -34.67
CA LEU A 407 -4.09 17.45 -34.46
C LEU A 407 -4.27 18.20 -35.78
N LEU A 408 -3.31 18.08 -36.70
CA LEU A 408 -3.35 18.77 -37.98
C LEU A 408 -4.45 18.26 -38.91
N ARG A 409 -4.70 16.94 -38.90
CA ARG A 409 -5.82 16.36 -39.65
C ARG A 409 -7.17 16.83 -39.11
N ARG A 410 -7.27 17.01 -37.79
CA ARG A 410 -8.51 17.42 -37.13
C ARG A 410 -8.77 18.92 -37.26
N ASP A 411 -7.73 19.73 -37.19
CA ASP A 411 -7.82 21.19 -37.30
C ASP A 411 -6.60 21.77 -38.04
N PRO A 412 -6.64 21.84 -39.39
CA PRO A 412 -5.54 22.40 -40.18
C PRO A 412 -5.26 23.89 -39.89
N SER A 413 -6.21 24.62 -39.29
CA SER A 413 -6.03 26.03 -38.94
C SER A 413 -5.00 26.24 -37.82
N LEU A 414 -4.64 25.17 -37.10
CA LEU A 414 -3.59 25.20 -36.10
C LEU A 414 -2.21 25.55 -36.69
N LEU A 415 -1.94 25.23 -37.96
CA LEU A 415 -0.69 25.63 -38.64
C LEU A 415 -0.61 27.14 -38.83
N HIS A 416 -1.70 27.75 -39.31
CA HIS A 416 -1.79 29.20 -39.50
C HIS A 416 -1.69 29.92 -38.15
N SER A 417 -2.34 29.36 -37.12
CA SER A 417 -2.26 29.88 -35.75
C SER A 417 -0.84 29.79 -35.18
N ALA A 418 -0.13 28.69 -35.44
CA ALA A 418 1.25 28.51 -35.01
C ALA A 418 2.23 29.43 -35.75
N ALA A 419 1.99 29.70 -37.04
CA ALA A 419 2.81 30.58 -37.86
C ALA A 419 2.54 32.07 -37.60
N SER A 420 1.33 32.43 -37.19
CA SER A 420 0.94 33.83 -36.90
C SER A 420 1.15 34.25 -35.46
N HIS A 421 1.30 33.29 -34.53
CA HIS A 421 1.91 33.61 -33.25
C HIS A 421 3.37 33.96 -33.52
N ASP A 422 3.71 35.24 -33.45
CA ASP A 422 5.06 35.68 -33.14
C ASP A 422 5.40 35.02 -31.81
N ILE A 423 5.93 33.79 -31.85
CA ILE A 423 6.40 33.08 -30.67
C ILE A 423 7.47 34.00 -30.13
N PRO A 424 7.28 34.68 -28.98
CA PRO A 424 8.40 35.34 -28.35
C PRO A 424 9.36 34.20 -28.09
N LEU A 425 10.47 34.18 -28.85
CA LEU A 425 11.55 33.24 -28.65
C LEU A 425 11.79 33.24 -27.15
N ILE A 426 11.47 32.13 -26.48
CA ILE A 426 11.76 31.95 -25.06
C ILE A 426 13.27 31.85 -24.99
N ASP A 427 13.90 33.01 -25.02
CA ASP A 427 15.33 33.18 -25.03
C ASP A 427 15.82 32.86 -23.60
N ASN A 428 16.52 31.74 -23.49
CA ASN A 428 17.46 31.42 -22.41
C ASN A 428 16.96 31.12 -20.99
N ASP A 429 16.07 30.14 -20.81
CA ASP A 429 16.02 29.37 -19.54
C ASP A 429 16.56 27.93 -19.65
N ILE A 430 17.06 27.56 -20.84
CA ILE A 430 17.65 26.23 -21.13
C ILE A 430 19.15 26.16 -20.76
N LYS A 431 19.79 27.27 -20.38
CA LYS A 431 21.22 27.29 -19.99
C LYS A 431 21.49 26.88 -18.54
N ASN A 432 20.53 26.32 -17.80
CA ASN A 432 20.80 25.77 -16.45
C ASN A 432 20.94 24.23 -16.45
N PRO A 433 22.15 23.68 -16.69
CA PRO A 433 22.39 22.23 -16.69
C PRO A 433 22.21 21.56 -15.32
N GLN A 434 21.96 22.31 -14.23
CA GLN A 434 21.79 21.72 -12.90
C GLN A 434 20.42 21.07 -12.66
N LYS A 435 19.36 21.46 -13.41
CA LYS A 435 18.02 20.85 -13.23
C LYS A 435 17.86 19.47 -13.89
N ARG A 436 18.75 19.04 -14.77
CA ARG A 436 18.70 17.69 -15.39
C ARG A 436 19.19 16.55 -14.49
N LYS A 437 19.90 16.84 -13.38
CA LYS A 437 20.42 15.79 -12.47
C LYS A 437 19.44 15.38 -11.35
N LEU A 438 18.30 16.06 -11.18
CA LEU A 438 17.41 15.83 -10.04
C LEU A 438 16.29 14.79 -10.27
N ILE A 439 16.12 14.26 -11.49
CA ILE A 439 15.04 13.31 -11.80
C ILE A 439 15.56 11.87 -12.03
N THR A 440 16.87 11.67 -12.14
CA THR A 440 17.49 10.33 -12.35
C THR A 440 18.26 9.77 -11.14
N ARG A 441 18.18 10.40 -9.96
CA ARG A 441 18.82 9.89 -8.73
C ARG A 441 17.84 9.87 -7.55
N HIS A 442 16.93 8.91 -7.54
CA HIS A 442 16.25 8.49 -6.30
C HIS A 442 15.92 6.99 -6.25
N HIS A 443 16.76 6.16 -6.87
CA HIS A 443 16.79 4.71 -6.60
C HIS A 443 18.25 4.26 -6.49
N GLY A 444 18.69 4.05 -5.25
CA GLY A 444 20.04 3.59 -4.91
C GLY A 444 20.63 4.46 -3.80
N ASP A 445 20.45 4.00 -2.56
CA ASP A 445 21.39 4.08 -1.42
C ASP A 445 20.62 4.15 -0.10
N SER A 446 20.22 2.96 0.37
CA SER A 446 19.94 2.72 1.78
C SER A 446 20.43 1.33 2.13
N ALA A 447 21.74 1.21 2.35
CA ALA A 447 22.37 0.20 3.21
C ALA A 447 23.85 0.55 3.46
N ALA A 448 24.28 0.29 4.69
CA ALA A 448 25.67 0.18 5.16
C ALA A 448 26.36 1.46 5.69
N ALA A 449 25.95 1.87 6.90
CA ALA A 449 26.91 1.93 8.01
C ALA A 449 26.77 0.57 8.74
N GLY A 450 27.80 -0.19 9.11
CA GLY A 450 29.19 0.14 9.33
C GLY A 450 29.61 -0.58 10.61
N THR A 451 29.87 -1.88 10.51
CA THR A 451 30.71 -2.61 11.47
C THR A 451 31.65 -3.50 10.67
N GLY A 452 32.91 -3.10 10.62
CA GLY A 452 33.97 -3.87 9.99
C GLY A 452 34.45 -4.99 10.91
N ALA A 453 34.74 -6.15 10.30
CA ALA A 453 35.90 -7.00 10.62
C ALA A 453 35.92 -8.21 9.67
N ALA A 454 37.12 -8.50 9.15
CA ALA A 454 37.58 -9.80 8.61
C ALA A 454 36.95 -10.30 7.28
N ARG A 455 37.64 -11.03 6.38
CA ARG A 455 39.04 -11.37 6.14
C ARG A 455 39.06 -12.16 4.81
N GLN A 456 39.73 -11.62 3.80
CA GLN A 456 40.61 -12.30 2.85
C GLN A 456 40.56 -13.84 2.74
N ARG A 457 40.07 -14.35 1.59
CA ARG A 457 40.32 -15.64 0.88
C ARG A 457 39.13 -15.82 -0.09
N ARG A 458 39.20 -16.21 -1.36
CA ARG A 458 40.20 -16.87 -2.21
C ARG A 458 39.82 -16.55 -3.67
N LYS A 459 40.83 -16.29 -4.50
CA LYS A 459 40.81 -16.59 -5.94
C LYS A 459 40.72 -18.11 -6.11
N GLN A 460 39.88 -18.60 -7.03
CA GLN A 460 40.18 -19.63 -8.05
C GLN A 460 38.91 -20.33 -8.54
N CYS A 461 39.03 -20.78 -9.80
CA CYS A 461 38.10 -21.52 -10.65
C CYS A 461 37.08 -20.63 -11.38
N GLY A 462 37.14 -20.45 -12.69
CA GLY A 462 37.82 -21.25 -13.71
C GLY A 462 36.79 -21.56 -14.80
N GLU A 463 37.15 -21.19 -16.01
CA GLU A 463 36.41 -21.31 -17.26
C GLU A 463 35.94 -22.75 -17.54
N HIS A 464 34.68 -22.90 -17.95
CA HIS A 464 34.08 -23.94 -18.80
C HIS A 464 32.57 -23.60 -18.81
N CYS A 465 31.84 -23.49 -19.91
CA CYS A 465 31.86 -24.26 -21.13
C CYS A 465 31.07 -23.50 -22.21
N CYS A 466 31.67 -23.30 -23.39
CA CYS A 466 31.00 -22.90 -24.62
C CYS A 466 31.38 -23.97 -25.64
N ARG A 467 30.43 -24.81 -26.09
CA ARG A 467 30.31 -25.35 -27.48
C ARG A 467 29.32 -26.51 -27.56
N GLN A 468 28.78 -26.63 -28.78
CA GLN A 468 27.88 -27.64 -29.36
C GLN A 468 26.39 -27.28 -29.17
N SER A 469 25.67 -26.69 -30.15
CA SER A 469 25.41 -27.14 -31.55
C SER A 469 25.02 -28.62 -31.55
N SER A 470 24.00 -29.15 -32.21
CA SER A 470 23.06 -28.80 -33.27
C SER A 470 22.39 -30.16 -33.59
N GLU A 471 21.35 -30.17 -34.44
CA GLU A 471 20.72 -31.37 -35.05
C GLU A 471 19.63 -32.05 -34.21
N LEU A 472 18.40 -31.99 -34.73
CA LEU A 472 17.57 -33.14 -35.09
C LEU A 472 16.31 -32.64 -35.81
N GLU A 473 16.39 -32.58 -37.13
CA GLU A 473 15.25 -32.74 -38.04
C GLU A 473 15.29 -34.18 -38.58
N GLY A 474 14.13 -34.83 -38.70
CA GLY A 474 13.91 -35.95 -39.62
C GLY A 474 13.63 -37.32 -38.99
N ALA A 475 12.36 -37.58 -38.68
CA ALA A 475 11.65 -38.84 -38.98
C ALA A 475 10.13 -38.59 -38.92
#